data_AF-A0A356EPV9-F1
#
_entry.id   AF-A0A356EPV9-F1
#
_cell.length_a   1.000
_cell.length_b   1.000
_cell.length_c   1.000
_cell.angle_alpha   90.00
_cell.angle_beta   90.00
_cell.angle_gamma   90.00
#
_symmetry.space_group_name_H-M   'P 1'
#
loop_
_entity.id
_entity.type
_entity.pdbx_description
1 polymer ?
#
loop_
_entity_poly.entity_id
_entity_poly.type
_entity_poly.pdbx_seq_one_letter_code
_entity_poly.pdbx_strand_id
1 'polypeptide(L)'
;MRRPIVFAAYLSTATLLVLAVASADACTSIMVGKKASLDGSVLTSHTNDSHRGSSVVLVTRAAEHAPGSMRALTKRRDDDTGPMPRWARVATGQIPQVPKTYG
;
A
#
# COMPACT_ATOMS: atom_id res chain seq x y z
N MET A 1 31.70 -23.41 -36.89
CA MET A 1 32.16 -22.74 -35.65
C MET A 1 31.22 -21.67 -35.07
N ARG A 2 30.06 -21.35 -35.66
CA ARG A 2 29.16 -20.28 -35.14
C ARG A 2 28.20 -20.71 -34.02
N ARG A 3 27.92 -22.02 -33.89
CA ARG A 3 27.02 -22.59 -32.88
C ARG A 3 27.39 -22.29 -31.40
N PRO A 4 28.66 -22.38 -30.97
CA PRO A 4 29.01 -22.10 -29.56
C PRO A 4 28.91 -20.61 -29.20
N ILE A 5 29.16 -19.70 -30.14
CA ILE A 5 29.07 -18.24 -29.92
C ILE A 5 27.60 -17.83 -29.75
N VAL A 6 26.72 -18.39 -30.56
CA VAL A 6 25.27 -18.16 -30.48
C VAL A 6 24.71 -18.70 -29.16
N PHE A 7 25.14 -19.90 -28.73
CA PHE A 7 24.77 -20.46 -27.43
C PHE A 7 25.26 -19.63 -26.25
N ALA A 8 26.50 -19.15 -26.29
CA ALA A 8 27.07 -18.30 -25.25
C ALA A 8 26.34 -16.94 -25.16
N ALA A 9 25.92 -16.38 -26.29
CA ALA A 9 25.14 -15.15 -26.34
C ALA A 9 23.71 -15.33 -25.80
N TYR A 10 23.06 -16.46 -26.07
CA TYR A 10 21.76 -16.77 -25.47
C TYR A 10 21.86 -17.02 -23.96
N LEU A 11 22.93 -17.69 -23.51
CA LEU A 11 23.16 -17.92 -22.10
C LEU A 11 23.44 -16.61 -21.36
N SER A 12 24.27 -15.72 -21.92
CA SER A 12 24.58 -14.42 -21.28
C SER A 12 23.39 -13.46 -21.25
N THR A 13 22.58 -13.41 -22.30
CA THR A 13 21.34 -12.60 -22.33
C THR A 13 20.28 -13.13 -21.36
N ALA A 14 20.15 -14.45 -21.21
CA ALA A 14 19.28 -15.06 -20.21
C ALA A 14 19.72 -14.74 -18.77
N THR A 15 21.02 -14.80 -18.46
CA THR A 15 21.54 -14.45 -17.13
C THR A 15 21.32 -12.98 -16.80
N LEU A 16 21.49 -12.08 -17.77
CA LEU A 16 21.25 -10.64 -17.59
C LEU A 16 19.75 -10.33 -17.35
N LEU A 17 18.85 -11.08 -18.01
CA LEU A 17 17.40 -10.96 -17.83
C LEU A 17 16.95 -11.44 -16.43
N VAL A 18 17.57 -12.50 -15.90
CA VAL A 18 17.28 -13.01 -14.53
C VAL A 18 17.74 -12.04 -13.45
N LEU A 19 18.88 -11.36 -13.64
CA LEU A 19 19.38 -10.33 -12.72
C LEU A 19 18.56 -9.02 -12.75
N ALA A 20 17.74 -8.81 -13.79
CA ALA A 20 16.89 -7.64 -13.94
C ALA A 20 15.51 -7.78 -13.25
N VAL A 21 15.24 -8.92 -12.59
CA VAL A 21 14.05 -9.05 -11.74
C VAL A 21 14.30 -8.23 -10.47
N ALA A 22 13.98 -6.95 -10.56
CA ALA A 22 13.97 -6.02 -9.44
C ALA A 22 13.06 -6.55 -8.33
N SER A 23 13.53 -6.46 -7.08
CA SER A 23 12.69 -6.59 -5.90
C SER A 23 11.63 -5.49 -5.94
N ALA A 24 10.38 -5.86 -6.23
CA ALA A 24 9.24 -4.97 -6.06
C ALA A 24 8.89 -4.90 -4.57
N ASP A 25 8.56 -3.71 -4.06
CA ASP A 25 7.78 -3.58 -2.82
C ASP A 25 6.42 -4.23 -3.10
N ALA A 26 6.32 -5.50 -2.76
CA ALA A 26 5.18 -6.35 -3.09
C ALA A 26 4.58 -6.85 -1.80
N CYS A 27 3.37 -6.40 -1.53
CA CYS A 27 2.60 -6.89 -0.42
C CYS A 27 2.28 -8.39 -0.58
N THR A 28 2.25 -9.12 0.53
CA THR A 28 1.90 -10.54 0.57
C THR A 28 0.60 -10.75 1.31
N SER A 29 -0.37 -11.44 0.70
CA SER A 29 -1.63 -11.80 1.33
C SER A 29 -1.62 -13.25 1.81
N ILE A 30 -2.14 -13.50 3.01
CA ILE A 30 -2.30 -14.84 3.60
C ILE A 30 -3.78 -15.03 3.95
N MET A 31 -4.37 -16.10 3.44
CA MET A 31 -5.77 -16.46 3.68
C MET A 31 -5.85 -17.86 4.29
N VAL A 32 -6.62 -18.01 5.36
CA VAL A 32 -6.80 -19.30 6.05
C VAL A 32 -8.30 -19.58 6.17
N GLY A 33 -8.74 -20.69 5.58
CA GLY A 33 -10.13 -21.14 5.68
C GLY A 33 -10.43 -21.80 7.02
N LYS A 34 -11.71 -21.84 7.42
CA LYS A 34 -12.16 -22.36 8.73
C LYS A 34 -11.72 -23.79 9.09
N LYS A 35 -11.40 -24.63 8.09
CA LYS A 35 -10.92 -26.01 8.32
C LYS A 35 -9.40 -26.10 8.46
N ALA A 36 -8.69 -25.02 8.12
CA ALA A 36 -7.23 -24.93 8.15
C ALA A 36 -6.72 -24.12 9.36
N SER A 37 -7.58 -23.36 10.03
CA SER A 37 -7.26 -22.64 11.27
C SER A 37 -7.40 -23.54 12.51
N LEU A 38 -6.65 -23.22 13.56
CA LEU A 38 -6.64 -23.99 14.82
C LEU A 38 -7.97 -23.92 15.58
N ASP A 39 -8.64 -22.78 15.49
CA ASP A 39 -9.84 -22.44 16.28
C ASP A 39 -11.13 -22.39 15.44
N GLY A 40 -11.05 -22.74 14.15
CA GLY A 40 -12.19 -22.69 13.24
C GLY A 40 -12.52 -21.30 12.68
N SER A 41 -11.71 -20.27 12.97
CA SER A 41 -11.88 -18.91 12.42
C SER A 41 -11.55 -18.83 10.91
N VAL A 42 -12.05 -17.82 10.22
CA VAL A 42 -11.60 -17.45 8.87
C VAL A 42 -10.65 -16.26 9.01
N LEU A 43 -9.44 -16.36 8.45
CA LEU A 43 -8.41 -15.35 8.60
C LEU A 43 -8.01 -14.77 7.24
N THR A 44 -7.90 -13.46 7.18
CA THR A 44 -7.30 -12.72 6.06
C THR A 44 -6.24 -11.77 6.63
N SER A 45 -5.02 -11.86 6.12
CA SER A 45 -3.88 -11.02 6.54
C SER A 45 -3.09 -10.54 5.32
N HIS A 46 -2.35 -9.44 5.48
CA HIS A 46 -1.60 -8.80 4.41
C HIS A 46 -0.40 -8.00 4.97
N THR A 47 0.79 -8.16 4.43
CA THR A 47 1.94 -7.27 4.71
C THR A 47 1.76 -5.96 3.97
N ASN A 48 1.81 -4.81 4.66
CA ASN A 48 1.69 -3.50 4.01
C ASN A 48 3.09 -2.91 3.79
N ASP A 49 3.73 -3.34 2.71
CA ASP A 49 5.13 -3.04 2.41
C ASP A 49 5.26 -1.68 1.70
N SER A 50 4.78 -0.63 2.37
CA SER A 50 4.90 0.74 1.88
C SER A 50 6.12 1.42 2.51
N HIS A 51 7.10 1.81 1.70
CA HIS A 51 8.30 2.51 2.15
C HIS A 51 8.03 3.86 2.88
N ARG A 52 6.83 4.44 2.71
CA ARG A 52 6.44 5.78 3.20
C ARG A 52 5.13 5.81 3.99
N GLY A 53 4.52 4.66 4.24
CA GLY A 53 3.22 4.58 4.90
C GLY A 53 3.33 4.42 6.41
N SER A 54 2.52 5.20 7.13
CA SER A 54 2.28 5.01 8.55
C SER A 54 0.93 4.33 8.76
N SER A 55 0.85 3.34 9.65
CA SER A 55 -0.42 2.75 10.07
C SER A 55 -1.07 3.62 11.15
N VAL A 56 -2.32 4.04 10.92
CA VAL A 56 -3.13 4.76 11.91
C VAL A 56 -4.48 4.07 12.02
N VAL A 57 -4.86 3.72 13.23
CA VAL A 57 -6.20 3.17 13.53
C VAL A 57 -7.06 4.30 14.08
N LEU A 58 -8.17 4.57 13.41
CA LEU A 58 -9.13 5.60 13.81
C LEU A 58 -10.48 4.94 14.10
N VAL A 59 -11.10 5.29 15.23
CA VAL A 59 -12.48 4.91 15.54
C VAL A 59 -13.37 6.12 15.27
N THR A 60 -14.15 6.06 14.19
CA THR A 60 -15.07 7.13 13.80
C THR A 60 -16.48 6.77 14.26
N ARG A 61 -17.10 7.65 15.05
CA ARG A 61 -18.49 7.47 15.51
C ARG A 61 -19.47 8.14 14.55
N ALA A 62 -20.74 7.72 14.64
CA ALA A 62 -21.85 8.52 14.13
C ALA A 62 -21.77 9.95 14.68
N ALA A 63 -21.99 10.94 13.83
CA ALA A 63 -21.88 12.34 14.19
C ALA A 63 -22.94 13.17 13.46
N GLU A 64 -23.45 14.20 14.14
CA GLU A 64 -24.30 15.22 13.55
C GLU A 64 -23.48 16.50 13.36
N HIS A 65 -23.67 17.16 12.21
CA HIS A 65 -22.86 18.28 11.77
C HIS A 65 -23.75 19.52 11.63
N ALA A 66 -23.32 20.64 12.22
CA ALA A 66 -24.06 21.90 12.12
C ALA A 66 -24.18 22.35 10.66
N PRO A 67 -25.26 23.05 10.26
CA PRO A 67 -25.39 23.61 8.91
C PRO A 67 -24.19 24.47 8.54
N GLY A 68 -23.66 24.29 7.33
CA GLY A 68 -22.45 24.99 6.86
C GLY A 68 -21.12 24.42 7.36
N SER A 69 -21.13 23.31 8.13
CA SER A 69 -19.90 22.62 8.53
C SER A 69 -19.10 22.14 7.31
N MET A 70 -17.79 22.36 7.35
CA MET A 70 -16.88 22.02 6.26
C MET A 70 -15.84 20.98 6.70
N ARG A 71 -15.48 20.08 5.79
CA ARG A 71 -14.43 19.08 5.98
C ARG A 71 -13.22 19.42 5.15
N ALA A 72 -12.07 19.55 5.80
CA ALA A 72 -10.80 19.74 5.12
C ALA A 72 -10.44 18.53 4.26
N LEU A 73 -10.00 18.82 3.03
CA LEU A 73 -9.39 17.85 2.14
C LEU A 73 -7.87 18.00 2.19
N THR A 74 -7.18 16.88 2.14
CA THR A 74 -5.72 16.84 2.09
C THR A 74 -5.24 15.93 0.98
N LYS A 75 -4.16 16.31 0.31
CA LYS A 75 -3.43 15.47 -0.65
C LYS A 75 -2.11 15.02 -0.03
N ARG A 76 -1.71 13.78 -0.36
CA ARG A 76 -0.40 13.25 0.03
C ARG A 76 0.70 13.93 -0.77
N ARG A 77 1.80 14.24 -0.08
CA ARG A 77 3.06 14.71 -0.67
C ARG A 77 4.22 14.04 0.03
N ASP A 78 5.26 13.72 -0.72
CA ASP A 78 6.57 13.31 -0.23
C ASP A 78 7.08 14.31 0.82
N ASP A 79 7.53 13.75 1.94
CA ASP A 79 8.22 14.45 3.00
C ASP A 79 9.37 13.58 3.52
N ASP A 80 10.59 13.96 3.13
CA ASP A 80 11.84 13.32 3.48
C ASP A 80 12.65 14.15 4.50
N THR A 81 12.01 15.12 5.16
CA THR A 81 12.69 15.98 6.15
C THR A 81 12.94 15.30 7.49
N GLY A 82 12.25 14.18 7.76
CA GLY A 82 12.37 13.41 8.99
C GLY A 82 13.36 12.24 8.89
N PRO A 83 13.62 11.52 10.00
CA PRO A 83 14.51 10.37 10.02
C PRO A 83 13.98 9.16 9.22
N MET A 84 12.69 9.16 8.86
CA MET A 84 12.12 8.21 7.90
C MET A 84 11.23 8.94 6.88
N PRO A 85 11.31 8.58 5.59
CA PRO A 85 10.39 9.02 4.54
C PRO A 85 8.92 8.83 4.92
N ARG A 86 8.08 9.83 4.68
CA ARG A 86 6.63 9.75 4.99
C ARG A 86 5.77 10.52 4.00
N TRP A 87 4.46 10.31 4.10
CA TRP A 87 3.47 11.17 3.45
C TRP A 87 3.03 12.33 4.33
N ALA A 88 3.42 13.55 3.96
CA ALA A 88 2.79 14.76 4.46
C ALA A 88 1.37 14.89 3.89
N ARG A 89 0.47 15.47 4.68
CA ARG A 89 -0.89 15.83 4.26
C ARG A 89 -0.95 17.34 4.00
N VAL A 90 -0.96 17.73 2.73
CA VAL A 90 -1.07 19.13 2.32
C VAL A 90 -2.54 19.46 2.11
N ALA A 91 -3.03 20.53 2.73
CA ALA A 91 -4.41 20.98 2.56
C ALA A 91 -4.67 21.35 1.09
N THR A 92 -5.79 20.89 0.52
CA THR A 92 -6.16 21.15 -0.88
C THR A 92 -7.51 21.83 -1.05
N GLY A 93 -8.27 21.99 0.02
CA GLY A 93 -9.59 22.63 -0.02
C GLY A 93 -10.50 22.09 1.06
N GLN A 94 -11.80 22.37 0.91
CA GLN A 94 -12.83 21.92 1.84
C GLN A 94 -14.10 21.52 1.08
N ILE A 95 -14.87 20.59 1.64
CA ILE A 95 -16.19 20.18 1.13
C ILE A 95 -17.24 20.29 2.24
N PRO A 96 -18.52 20.57 1.92
CA PRO A 96 -19.58 20.53 2.91
C PRO A 96 -19.71 19.15 3.55
N GLN A 97 -19.90 19.12 4.87
CA GLN A 97 -20.26 17.90 5.58
C GLN A 97 -21.73 17.55 5.35
N VAL A 98 -22.04 16.27 5.30
CA VAL A 98 -23.44 15.82 5.38
C VAL A 98 -23.97 16.07 6.81
N PRO A 99 -25.27 16.35 7.01
CA PRO A 99 -25.81 16.64 8.34
C PRO A 99 -25.60 15.51 9.36
N LYS A 100 -25.54 14.25 8.91
CA LYS A 100 -25.37 13.08 9.79
C LYS A 100 -24.53 11.99 9.14
N THR A 101 -23.61 11.41 9.91
CA THR A 101 -22.87 10.17 9.59
C THR A 101 -23.28 9.07 10.55
N TYR A 102 -23.12 7.80 10.14
CA TYR A 102 -23.65 6.65 10.89
C TYR A 102 -22.59 5.78 11.57
N GLY A 103 -21.30 6.12 11.44
CA GLY A 103 -20.18 5.27 11.85
C GLY A 103 -19.73 4.42 10.69
#